data_AF-A0A1J5SJ29-F1
#
_entry.id   AF-A0A1J5SJ29-F1
#
_cell.length_a   1.000
_cell.length_b   1.000
_cell.length_c   1.000
_cell.angle_alpha   90.00
_cell.angle_beta   90.00
_cell.angle_gamma   90.00
#
_symmetry.space_group_name_H-M   'P 1'
#
loop_
_entity.id
_entity.type
_entity.pdbx_description
1 polymer ?
#
loop_
_entity_poly.entity_id
_entity_poly.type
_entity_poly.pdbx_seq_one_letter_code
_entity_poly.pdbx_strand_id
1 'polypeptide(L)' 'MISNATSNSTSNLYTAPLAGVERGVQKMDEASGKIAAGDLSPTTVGSDIEAARFVQANAVSLRTADRMVGTLINTVA' A
#
# COMPACT_ATOMS: atom_id res chain seq x y z
N MET A 1 6.81 27.69 17.79
CA MET A 1 7.75 26.87 17.00
C MET A 1 7.13 25.50 16.66
N ILE A 2 5.90 25.47 16.13
CA ILE A 2 5.13 24.21 15.93
C ILE A 2 5.09 23.78 14.44
N SER A 3 5.65 24.58 13.54
CA SER A 3 5.47 24.40 12.10
C SER A 3 6.32 23.29 11.45
N ASN A 4 7.26 22.67 12.18
CA ASN A 4 8.25 21.75 11.59
C ASN A 4 8.10 20.27 11.99
N ALA A 5 7.23 19.95 12.97
CA ALA A 5 7.03 18.58 13.43
C ALA A 5 5.94 17.83 12.65
N THR A 6 4.91 18.55 12.17
CA THR A 6 3.77 17.99 11.43
C THR A 6 4.13 17.56 10.00
N SER A 7 5.02 18.28 9.31
CA SER A 7 5.48 17.87 7.97
C SER A 7 6.32 16.59 7.97
N ASN A 8 7.05 16.31 9.06
CA ASN A 8 7.94 15.16 9.11
C ASN A 8 7.20 13.87 9.55
N SER A 9 6.23 13.98 10.47
CA SER A 9 5.43 12.82 10.89
C SER A 9 4.47 12.33 9.82
N THR A 10 3.84 13.22 9.04
CA THR A 10 2.91 12.80 7.96
C THR A 10 3.65 12.10 6.82
N SER A 11 4.85 12.56 6.46
CA SER A 11 5.68 11.92 5.41
C SER A 11 6.10 10.48 5.76
N ASN A 12 6.33 10.20 7.05
CA ASN A 12 6.72 8.86 7.53
C ASN A 12 5.55 7.88 7.68
N LEU A 13 4.32 8.37 7.85
CA LEU A 13 3.13 7.53 8.01
C LEU A 13 2.74 6.83 6.71
N TYR A 14 3.03 7.44 5.56
CA TYR A 14 2.64 6.93 4.25
C TYR A 14 3.76 6.23 3.48
N THR A 15 5.02 6.44 3.84
CA THR A 15 6.19 5.88 3.12
C THR A 15 6.24 4.36 3.18
N ALA A 16 6.03 3.76 4.36
CA ALA A 16 6.05 2.30 4.50
C ALA A 16 4.87 1.60 3.79
N PRO A 17 3.62 2.07 3.92
CA PRO A 17 2.50 1.55 3.13
C PRO A 17 2.70 1.73 1.62
N LEU A 18 3.21 2.89 1.17
CA LEU A 18 3.43 3.17 -0.24
C LEU A 18 4.46 2.21 -0.86
N ALA A 19 5.61 2.02 -0.21
CA ALA A 19 6.61 1.03 -0.64
C ALA A 19 6.08 -0.42 -0.59
N GLY A 20 5.09 -0.69 0.27
CA GLY A 20 4.36 -1.96 0.28
C GLY A 20 3.46 -2.14 -0.93
N VAL A 21 2.72 -1.08 -1.31
CA VAL A 21 1.88 -1.06 -2.53
C VAL A 21 2.74 -1.21 -3.78
N GLU A 22 3.84 -0.47 -3.91
CA GLU A 22 4.74 -0.53 -5.07
C GLU A 22 5.31 -1.94 -5.28
N ARG A 23 5.76 -2.60 -4.20
CA ARG A 23 6.22 -4.00 -4.26
C ARG A 23 5.11 -4.98 -4.61
N GLY A 24 3.90 -4.74 -4.14
CA GLY A 24 2.72 -5.53 -4.49
C GLY A 24 2.39 -5.41 -5.97
N VAL A 25 2.39 -4.19 -6.52
CA VAL A 25 2.13 -3.92 -7.93
C VAL A 25 3.20 -4.54 -8.83
N GLN A 26 4.49 -4.40 -8.51
CA GLN A 26 5.57 -5.06 -9.28
C GLN A 26 5.41 -6.58 -9.35
N LYS A 27 5.07 -7.23 -8.23
CA LYS A 27 4.82 -8.67 -8.22
C LYS A 27 3.59 -9.05 -9.04
N MET A 28 2.57 -8.21 -9.03
CA MET A 28 1.36 -8.40 -9.84
C MET A 28 1.69 -8.28 -11.33
N ASP A 29 2.50 -7.30 -11.74
CA ASP A 29 2.94 -7.12 -13.12
C ASP A 29 3.80 -8.30 -13.62
N GLU A 30 4.71 -8.83 -12.78
CA GLU A 30 5.49 -10.02 -13.10
C GLU A 30 4.62 -11.29 -13.25
N ALA A 31 3.65 -11.47 -12.35
CA ALA A 31 2.72 -12.60 -12.41
C ALA A 31 1.77 -12.48 -13.61
N SER A 32 1.24 -11.29 -13.86
CA SER A 32 0.36 -10.99 -14.99
C SER A 32 1.09 -11.16 -16.33
N GLY A 33 2.37 -10.76 -16.41
CA GLY A 33 3.21 -10.99 -17.58
C GLY A 33 3.41 -12.48 -17.90
N LYS A 34 3.57 -13.33 -16.89
CA LYS A 34 3.65 -14.78 -17.05
C LYS A 34 2.31 -15.39 -17.47
N ILE A 35 1.21 -14.93 -16.88
CA ILE A 35 -0.16 -15.35 -17.28
C ILE A 35 -0.44 -14.96 -18.74
N ALA A 36 -0.10 -13.74 -19.15
CA ALA A 36 -0.27 -13.26 -20.52
C ALA A 36 0.59 -14.03 -21.54
N ALA A 37 1.74 -14.54 -21.10
CA ALA A 37 2.58 -15.46 -21.88
C ALA A 37 2.05 -16.91 -21.93
N GLY A 38 0.91 -17.19 -21.28
CA GLY A 38 0.26 -18.51 -21.26
C GLY A 38 0.68 -19.43 -20.11
N ASP A 39 1.52 -18.96 -19.19
CA ASP A 39 1.93 -19.72 -18.00
C ASP A 39 0.90 -19.58 -16.87
N LEU A 40 -0.10 -20.46 -16.90
CA LEU A 40 -1.16 -20.60 -15.90
C LEU A 40 -0.80 -21.60 -14.80
N SER A 41 0.49 -21.78 -14.48
CA SER A 41 0.85 -22.67 -13.38
C SER A 41 0.18 -22.23 -12.07
N PRO A 42 -0.22 -23.16 -11.18
CA PRO A 42 -0.79 -22.83 -9.87
C PRO A 42 0.09 -21.87 -9.06
N THR A 43 1.40 -21.94 -9.26
CA THR A 43 2.41 -21.04 -8.71
C THR A 43 2.24 -19.60 -9.20
N THR A 44 2.00 -19.42 -10.50
CA THR A 44 1.85 -18.11 -11.14
C THR A 44 0.54 -17.44 -10.71
N VAL A 45 -0.57 -18.20 -10.71
CA VAL A 45 -1.86 -17.72 -10.23
C VAL A 45 -1.83 -17.43 -8.72
N GLY A 46 -1.14 -18.27 -7.93
CA GLY A 46 -0.92 -18.02 -6.51
C GLY A 46 -0.14 -16.73 -6.25
N SER A 47 0.90 -16.47 -7.03
CA SER A 47 1.69 -15.24 -6.91
C SER A 47 0.91 -13.97 -7.23
N ASP A 48 -0.05 -14.04 -8.17
CA ASP A 48 -0.94 -12.93 -8.52
C ASP A 48 -1.93 -12.63 -7.38
N ILE A 49 -2.50 -13.68 -6.77
CA ILE A 49 -3.38 -13.56 -5.59
C ILE A 49 -2.61 -12.98 -4.40
N GLU A 50 -1.39 -13.44 -4.14
CA GLU A 50 -0.55 -12.89 -3.07
C GLU A 50 -0.23 -11.41 -3.29
N ALA A 51 0.14 -11.04 -4.53
CA ALA A 51 0.40 -9.65 -4.90
C ALA A 51 -0.83 -8.76 -4.67
N ALA A 52 -2.01 -9.19 -5.10
CA ALA A 52 -3.27 -8.48 -4.88
C ALA A 52 -3.58 -8.30 -3.38
N ARG A 53 -3.34 -9.34 -2.56
CA ARG A 53 -3.51 -9.27 -1.09
C ARG A 53 -2.51 -8.32 -0.44
N PHE A 54 -1.27 -8.26 -0.91
CA PHE A 54 -0.27 -7.29 -0.44
C PHE A 54 -0.70 -5.85 -0.72
N VAL A 55 -1.20 -5.55 -1.92
CA VAL A 55 -1.73 -4.23 -2.25
C VAL A 55 -2.93 -3.88 -1.36
N GLN A 56 -3.86 -4.83 -1.20
CA GLN A 56 -5.07 -4.64 -0.39
C GLN A 56 -4.73 -4.37 1.08
N ALA A 57 -3.79 -5.11 1.67
CA ALA A 57 -3.38 -4.92 3.05
C ALA A 57 -2.77 -3.53 3.28
N ASN A 58 -1.91 -3.06 2.38
CA ASN A 58 -1.32 -1.73 2.49
C ASN A 58 -2.34 -0.60 2.28
N ALA A 59 -3.33 -0.81 1.40
CA ALA A 59 -4.43 0.15 1.20
C ALA A 59 -5.30 0.33 2.45
N VAL A 60 -5.49 -0.72 3.27
CA VAL A 60 -6.19 -0.63 4.56
C VAL A 60 -5.40 0.20 5.57
N SER A 61 -4.08 0.02 5.62
CA SER A 61 -3.18 0.83 6.47
C SER A 61 -3.22 2.31 6.11
N LEU A 62 -3.19 2.63 4.80
CA LEU A 62 -3.37 3.99 4.27
C LEU A 62 -4.69 4.63 4.72
N ARG A 63 -5.83 3.95 4.52
CA ARG A 63 -7.14 4.45 4.96
C ARG A 63 -7.25 4.63 6.46
N THR A 64 -6.58 3.79 7.24
CA THR A 64 -6.57 3.88 8.69
C THR A 64 -5.75 5.09 9.14
N ALA A 65 -4.60 5.32 8.52
CA ALA A 65 -3.80 6.53 8.74
C ALA A 65 -4.61 7.80 8.41
N ASP A 66 -5.31 7.82 7.27
CA ASP A 66 -6.17 8.94 6.87
C ASP A 66 -7.29 9.21 7.89
N ARG A 67 -7.94 8.15 8.40
CA ARG A 67 -8.97 8.29 9.45
C ARG A 67 -8.39 8.85 10.74
N MET A 68 -7.22 8.39 11.18
CA MET A 68 -6.57 8.92 12.39
C MET A 68 -6.22 10.40 12.24
N VAL A 69 -5.67 10.79 11.08
CA VAL A 69 -5.38 12.21 10.76
C VAL A 69 -6.67 13.03 10.74
N GLY A 70 -7.72 12.54 10.09
CA GLY A 70 -9.03 13.22 10.05
C GLY A 70 -9.67 13.38 11.43
N THR A 71 -9.60 12.36 12.28
CA THR A 71 -10.05 12.45 13.68
C THR A 71 -9.24 13.49 14.44
N LEU A 72 -7.91 13.51 14.32
CA LEU A 72 -7.06 14.50 14.99
C LEU A 72 -7.42 15.93 14.57
N ILE A 73 -7.61 16.19 13.27
CA ILE A 73 -8.02 17.51 12.77
C ILE A 73 -9.38 17.92 13.36
N ASN A 74 -10.36 17.02 13.36
CA ASN A 74 -11.70 17.29 13.89
C ASN A 74 -11.74 17.46 15.42
N THR A 75 -10.74 16.96 16.15
CA THR A 75 -10.69 17.08 17.62
C THR A 75 -9.97 18.36 18.07
N VAL A 76 -9.18 18.97 17.19
CA VAL A 76 -8.40 20.20 17.46
C VAL A 76 -9.10 21.46 16.90
N ALA A 77 -10.08 21.29 15.99
CA ALA A 77 -10.97 22.34 15.49
C ALA A 77 -12.16 22.58 16.44
#